data_AF-A0A7X5VMU5-F1
#
_entry.id   AF-A0A7X5VMU5-F1
#
_cell.length_a   1.000
_cell.length_b   1.000
_cell.length_c   1.000
_cell.angle_alpha   90.00
_cell.angle_beta   90.00
_cell.angle_gamma   90.00
#
_symmetry.space_group_name_H-M   'P 1'
#
loop_
_entity.id
_entity.type
_entity.pdbx_description
1 polymer ?
#
loop_
_entity_poly.entity_id
_entity_poly.type
_entity_poly.pdbx_seq_one_letter_code
_entity_poly.pdbx_strand_id
1 'polypeptide(L)' 'NLEREVALKILPAEMAADPQRLNRFEREAKAIAALNHPNIVTIHSVEHIDDVRFLAMERVRGESLD' A
#
# COMPACT_ATOMS: atom_id res chain seq x y z
N ASN A 1 -19.60 -4.75 -7.75
CA ASN A 1 -18.61 -5.65 -8.35
C ASN A 1 -17.27 -5.44 -7.68
N LEU A 2 -16.91 -6.32 -6.74
CA LEU A 2 -15.65 -6.27 -5.97
C LEU A 2 -14.71 -7.44 -6.35
N GLU A 3 -14.91 -8.05 -7.51
CA GLU A 3 -14.02 -9.07 -8.06
C GLU A 3 -12.85 -8.41 -8.80
N ARG A 4 -11.92 -7.80 -8.05
CA ARG A 4 -10.66 -7.32 -8.62
C ARG A 4 -9.49 -7.96 -7.90
N GLU A 5 -8.46 -8.29 -8.66
CA GLU A 5 -7.16 -8.65 -8.10
C GLU A 5 -6.45 -7.37 -7.64
N VAL A 6 -5.88 -7.40 -6.43
CA VAL A 6 -5.11 -6.28 -5.85
C VAL A 6 -3.72 -6.75 -5.45
N ALA A 7 -2.78 -5.81 -5.38
CA ALA A 7 -1.52 -6.01 -4.69
C ALA A 7 -1.67 -5.53 -3.23
N LEU A 8 -1.11 -6.30 -2.29
CA LEU A 8 -1.10 -5.96 -0.87
C LEU A 8 0.33 -5.63 -0.43
N LYS A 9 0.58 -4.38 -0.02
CA LYS A 9 1.83 -4.00 0.66
C LYS A 9 1.62 -4.11 2.16
N ILE A 10 2.14 -5.17 2.76
CA ILE A 10 2.01 -5.44 4.19
C ILE A 10 3.14 -4.76 4.96
N LEU A 11 2.81 -4.11 6.08
CA LEU A 11 3.76 -3.63 7.07
C LEU A 11 3.87 -4.69 8.19
N PRO A 12 5.01 -5.40 8.31
CA PRO A 12 5.20 -6.38 9.38
C PRO A 12 5.07 -5.76 10.77
N ALA A 13 4.57 -6.52 11.74
CA ALA A 13 4.35 -6.04 13.12
C ALA A 13 5.62 -5.45 13.76
N GLU A 14 6.78 -6.09 13.51
CA GLU A 14 8.10 -5.60 13.97
C GLU A 14 8.43 -4.20 13.41
N MET A 15 8.02 -3.91 12.18
CA MET A 15 8.19 -2.59 11.59
C MET A 15 7.14 -1.60 12.10
N ALA A 16 5.93 -2.05 12.40
CA ALA A 16 4.88 -1.20 12.98
C ALA A 16 5.20 -0.77 14.42
N ALA A 17 6.03 -1.54 15.15
CA ALA A 17 6.51 -1.18 16.48
C ALA A 17 7.48 0.02 16.47
N ASP A 18 8.05 0.38 15.32
CA ASP A 18 8.86 1.60 15.14
C ASP A 18 7.95 2.74 14.63
N PRO A 19 7.68 3.78 15.45
CA PRO A 19 6.81 4.89 15.07
C PRO A 19 7.28 5.63 13.81
N GLN A 20 8.59 5.65 13.53
CA GLN A 20 9.11 6.30 12.33
C GLN A 20 8.75 5.51 11.07
N ARG A 21 8.83 4.18 11.13
CA ARG A 21 8.44 3.30 10.01
C ARG A 21 6.94 3.38 9.76
N LEU A 22 6.14 3.36 10.82
CA LEU A 22 4.69 3.53 10.71
C LEU A 22 4.33 4.88 10.08
N ASN A 23 4.96 5.97 10.53
CA ASN A 23 4.74 7.29 9.96
C ASN A 23 5.15 7.37 8.47
N ARG A 24 6.29 6.75 8.10
CA ARG A 24 6.70 6.68 6.69
C ARG A 24 5.69 5.94 5.84
N PHE A 25 5.20 4.79 6.30
CA PHE A 25 4.19 4.00 5.61
C PHE A 25 2.91 4.81 5.34
N GLU A 26 2.38 5.49 6.36
CA GLU A 26 1.18 6.33 6.21
C GLU A 26 1.42 7.54 5.31
N ARG A 27 2.61 8.16 5.38
CA ARG A 27 2.97 9.31 4.55
C ARG A 27 3.10 8.93 3.07
N GLU A 28 3.77 7.82 2.77
CA GLU A 28 3.89 7.28 1.41
C GLU A 28 2.50 6.99 0.83
N ALA A 29 1.64 6.35 1.62
CA ALA A 29 0.27 6.05 1.20
C ALA A 29 -0.52 7.32 0.86
N LYS A 30 -0.46 8.36 1.71
CA LYS A 30 -1.13 9.64 1.45
C LYS A 30 -0.58 10.34 0.21
N ALA A 31 0.74 10.33 0.03
CA ALA A 31 1.39 10.96 -1.11
C ALA A 31 0.98 10.30 -2.44
N ILE A 32 0.96 8.97 -2.50
CA ILE A 32 0.56 8.22 -3.69
C ILE A 32 -0.94 8.37 -3.94
N ALA A 33 -1.79 8.29 -2.91
CA ALA A 33 -3.24 8.44 -3.04
C ALA A 33 -3.67 9.83 -3.54
N ALA A 34 -2.85 10.85 -3.34
CA ALA A 34 -3.09 12.20 -3.86
C ALA A 34 -2.73 12.35 -5.35
N LEU A 35 -2.05 11.37 -5.95
CA LEU A 35 -1.63 11.40 -7.35
C LEU A 35 -2.61 10.60 -8.21
N ASN A 36 -3.07 11.21 -9.30
CA ASN A 36 -3.89 10.55 -10.32
C ASN A 36 -3.16 10.66 -11.67
N HIS A 37 -2.36 9.65 -12.01
CA HIS A 37 -1.51 9.65 -13.20
C HIS A 37 -1.38 8.22 -13.75
N PRO A 38 -1.40 8.00 -15.08
CA PRO A 38 -1.38 6.66 -15.69
C PRO A 38 -0.15 5.80 -15.37
N ASN A 39 0.96 6.42 -14.95
CA ASN A 39 2.19 5.73 -14.58
C ASN A 39 2.42 5.66 -13.06
N ILE A 40 1.38 5.88 -12.26
CA ILE A 40 1.43 5.81 -10.80
C ILE A 40 0.33 4.87 -10.35
N VAL A 41 0.70 3.86 -9.55
CA VAL A 41 -0.26 2.86 -9.05
C VAL A 41 -1.33 3.52 -8.20
N THR A 42 -2.58 3.13 -8.43
CA THR A 42 -3.69 3.63 -7.63
C THR A 42 -3.72 2.91 -6.28
N ILE A 43 -3.67 3.67 -5.18
CA ILE A 43 -4.01 3.14 -3.86
C ILE A 43 -5.53 3.09 -3.76
N HIS A 44 -6.05 1.93 -3.39
CA HIS A 44 -7.47 1.75 -3.21
C HIS A 44 -7.92 1.93 -1.76
N SER A 45 -7.12 1.45 -0.82
CA SER A 45 -7.38 1.61 0.61
C SER A 45 -6.11 1.44 1.45
N VAL A 46 -6.13 2.05 2.63
CA VAL A 46 -5.17 1.81 3.72
C VAL A 46 -5.96 1.15 4.82
N GLU A 47 -5.61 -0.09 5.16
CA GLU A 47 -6.40 -0.91 6.06
C GLU A 47 -5.54 -1.54 7.15
N HIS A 48 -6.24 -2.01 8.17
CA HIS A 48 -5.65 -2.66 9.33
C HIS A 48 -6.60 -3.76 9.80
N ILE A 49 -6.06 -4.97 9.93
CA ILE A 49 -6.77 -6.13 10.46
C ILE A 49 -5.88 -6.74 11.52
N ASP A 50 -6.43 -6.95 12.71
CA ASP A 50 -5.70 -7.34 13.92
C ASP A 50 -4.49 -6.44 14.16
N ASP A 51 -3.27 -6.95 14.18
CA ASP A 51 -2.04 -6.15 14.34
C ASP A 51 -1.32 -5.86 13.00
N VAL A 52 -1.94 -6.21 11.87
CA VAL A 52 -1.33 -6.10 10.53
C VAL A 52 -1.88 -4.87 9.83
N ARG A 53 -0.98 -4.00 9.35
CA ARG A 53 -1.32 -2.86 8.50
C ARG A 53 -0.95 -3.16 7.06
N PHE A 54 -1.79 -2.76 6.12
CA PHE A 54 -1.53 -2.99 4.71
C PHE A 54 -2.15 -1.93 3.80
N LEU A 55 -1.58 -1.80 2.60
CA LEU A 55 -2.16 -1.02 1.50
C LEU A 55 -2.74 -1.99 0.50
N ALA A 56 -4.02 -1.81 0.14
CA ALA A 56 -4.57 -2.42 -1.05
C ALA A 56 -4.39 -1.46 -2.22
N MET A 57 -3.71 -1.91 -3.26
CA MET A 57 -3.36 -1.09 -4.42
C MET A 57 -3.55 -1.86 -5.72
N GLU A 58 -3.52 -1.11 -6.82
CA GLU A 58 -3.59 -1.64 -8.17
C GLU A 58 -2.57 -2.75 -8.40
N ARG A 59 -3.02 -3.89 -8.93
CA ARG A 59 -2.13 -4.96 -9.39
C ARG A 59 -1.65 -4.66 -10.80
N VAL A 60 -0.40 -4.23 -10.91
CA VAL A 60 0.28 -4.11 -12.21
C VAL A 60 0.70 -5.50 -12.68
N ARG A 61 0.32 -5.88 -13.91
CA ARG A 61 0.75 -7.13 -14.54
C ARG A 61 2.09 -6.92 -15.22
N GLY A 62 3.07 -7.74 -14.88
CA GLY A 62 4.43 -7.64 -15.40
C GLY A 62 5.44 -8.08 -14.34
N GLU A 63 6.71 -7.83 -14.62
CA GLU A 63 7.83 -8.14 -13.74
C GLU A 63 8.53 -6.86 -13.32
N SER A 64 9.19 -6.90 -12.16
CA SER A 64 10.13 -5.85 -11.75
C SER A 64 11.30 -5.78 -12.71
N LEU A 65 11.88 -4.59 -12.85
CA LEU A 65 13.04 -4.31 -13.69
C LEU A 65 14.38 -4.63 -12.99
N ASP A 66 14.39 -5.60 -12.07
CA ASP A 66 15.53 -5.87 -11.17
C ASP A 66 16.88 -6.08 -11.89
#